data_AF-A0A940V6Z1-F1
#
_entry.id   AF-A0A940V6Z1-F1
#
_cell.length_a   1.000
_cell.length_b   1.000
_cell.length_c   1.000
_cell.angle_alpha   90.00
_cell.angle_beta   90.00
_cell.angle_gamma   90.00
#
_symmetry.space_group_name_H-M   'P 1'
#
loop_
_entity.id
_entity.type
_entity.pdbx_description
1 polymer ?
#
loop_
_entity_poly.entity_id
_entity_poly.type
_entity_poly.pdbx_seq_one_letter_code
_entity_poly.pdbx_strand_id
1 'polypeptide(L)'
;MWLPLLGLVLGLAIGYVSPFSVPIEYAKYLSVGILAALDSVLGGIRSAQEDHFDSAVFLTGFFSNMLLAALLAYVGDRIGVDLYLAAVVAFGVRIFNNLGSIRRHLIKK
;
A
#
# COMPACT_ATOMS: atom_id res chain seq x y z
N MET A 1 -5.72 -20.42 -2.47
CA MET A 1 -6.44 -19.15 -2.20
C MET A 1 -6.47 -18.72 -0.74
N TRP A 2 -6.07 -19.55 0.24
CA TRP A 2 -6.17 -19.21 1.68
C TRP A 2 -4.89 -18.57 2.26
N LEU A 3 -3.74 -18.79 1.62
CA LEU A 3 -2.45 -18.29 2.06
C LEU A 3 -2.39 -16.76 2.28
N PRO A 4 -2.92 -15.89 1.39
CA PRO A 4 -2.91 -14.45 1.63
C PRO A 4 -3.76 -14.03 2.83
N LEU A 5 -4.90 -14.69 3.04
CA LEU A 5 -5.79 -14.42 4.16
C LEU A 5 -5.13 -14.82 5.49
N LEU A 6 -4.48 -16.00 5.51
CA LEU A 6 -3.69 -16.46 6.65
C LEU A 6 -2.52 -15.52 6.94
N GLY A 7 -1.80 -15.07 5.91
CA GLY A 7 -0.72 -14.10 6.04
C GLY A 7 -1.19 -12.77 6.63
N LEU A 8 -2.35 -12.27 6.20
CA LEU A 8 -2.95 -11.06 6.76
C LEU A 8 -3.33 -11.24 8.23
N VAL A 9 -4.02 -12.33 8.58
CA VAL A 9 -4.42 -12.62 9.96
C VAL A 9 -3.19 -12.78 10.86
N LEU A 10 -2.17 -13.51 10.41
CA LEU A 10 -0.91 -13.67 11.14
C LEU A 10 -0.20 -12.33 11.32
N GLY A 11 -0.11 -11.51 10.28
CA GLY A 11 0.52 -10.19 10.36
C GLY A 11 -0.19 -9.26 11.35
N LEU A 12 -1.52 -9.23 11.33
CA LEU A 12 -2.32 -8.45 12.28
C LEU A 12 -2.17 -8.97 13.71
N ALA A 13 -2.18 -10.29 13.91
CA ALA A 13 -1.98 -10.89 15.23
C ALA A 13 -0.60 -10.59 15.80
N ILE A 14 0.46 -10.71 14.98
CA ILE A 14 1.83 -10.34 15.35
C ILE A 14 1.90 -8.86 15.73
N GLY A 15 1.32 -7.98 14.91
CA GLY A 15 1.29 -6.54 15.17
C GLY A 15 0.54 -6.18 16.45
N TYR A 16 -0.55 -6.89 16.77
CA TYR A 16 -1.35 -6.65 17.96
C TYR A 16 -0.67 -7.11 19.26
N VAL A 17 0.00 -8.27 19.24
CA VAL A 17 0.72 -8.82 20.41
C VAL A 17 2.09 -8.17 20.59
N SER A 18 2.60 -7.49 19.57
CA SER A 18 3.88 -6.79 19.59
C SER A 18 3.91 -5.71 20.68
N PRO A 19 4.94 -5.67 21.54
CA PRO A 19 5.11 -4.61 22.53
C PRO A 19 5.55 -3.27 21.90
N PHE A 20 5.82 -3.25 20.59
CA PHE A 20 6.28 -2.06 19.88
C PHE A 20 5.09 -1.16 19.50
N SER A 21 4.98 -0.02 20.19
CA SER A 21 4.10 1.07 19.79
C SER A 21 4.83 2.04 18.87
N VAL A 22 4.18 2.48 17.80
CA VAL A 22 4.73 3.52 16.92
C VAL A 22 4.47 4.90 17.56
N PRO A 23 5.50 5.71 17.81
CA PRO A 23 5.32 7.07 18.31
C PRO A 23 4.43 7.91 17.39
N ILE A 24 3.64 8.81 17.97
CA ILE A 24 2.67 9.63 17.23
C ILE A 24 3.32 10.46 16.12
N GLU A 25 4.57 10.88 16.32
CA GLU A 25 5.39 11.64 15.37
C GLU A 25 5.63 10.88 14.05
N TYR A 26 5.70 9.54 14.10
CA TYR A 26 5.91 8.70 12.91
C TYR A 26 4.61 8.17 12.31
N ALA A 27 3.47 8.40 12.96
CA ALA A 27 2.17 7.90 12.50
C ALA A 27 1.83 8.36 11.07
N LYS A 28 2.20 9.60 10.73
CA LYS A 28 2.02 10.20 9.39
C LYS A 28 2.81 9.46 8.31
N TYR A 29 4.06 9.09 8.57
CA TYR A 29 4.90 8.38 7.59
C TYR A 29 4.47 6.92 7.44
N LEU A 30 4.10 6.29 8.55
CA LEU A 30 3.58 4.93 8.53
C LEU A 30 2.25 4.87 7.78
N SER A 31 1.33 5.82 8.01
CA SER A 31 0.01 5.80 7.37
C SER A 31 0.10 5.89 5.85
N VAL A 32 0.93 6.78 5.31
CA VAL A 32 1.12 6.91 3.86
C VAL A 32 1.87 5.71 3.28
N GLY A 33 2.81 5.12 4.04
CA GLY A 33 3.46 3.86 3.67
C GLY A 33 2.47 2.71 3.55
N ILE A 34 1.56 2.55 4.53
CA ILE A 34 0.50 1.53 4.49
C ILE A 34 -0.44 1.79 3.31
N LEU A 35 -0.79 3.05 3.02
CA LEU A 35 -1.60 3.40 1.86
C LEU A 35 -0.94 2.96 0.54
N ALA A 36 0.36 3.17 0.42
CA ALA A 36 1.15 2.74 -0.74
C ALA A 36 1.28 1.22 -0.88
N ALA A 37 1.41 0.52 0.26
CA ALA A 37 1.37 -0.93 0.31
C ALA A 37 0.00 -1.47 -0.15
N LEU A 38 -1.10 -0.86 0.29
CA LEU A 38 -2.45 -1.22 -0.12
C LEU A 38 -2.68 -1.00 -1.62
N ASP A 39 -2.21 0.12 -2.17
CA ASP A 39 -2.22 0.37 -3.62
C ASP A 39 -1.53 -0.75 -4.40
N SER A 40 -0.37 -1.21 -3.92
CA SER A 40 0.39 -2.30 -4.55
C SER A 40 -0.35 -3.64 -4.47
N VAL A 41 -1.03 -3.94 -3.35
CA VAL A 41 -1.91 -5.12 -3.22
C VAL A 41 -3.05 -5.08 -4.23
N LEU A 42 -3.73 -3.95 -4.38
CA LEU A 42 -4.80 -3.80 -5.36
C LEU A 42 -4.28 -3.87 -6.80
N GLY A 43 -3.13 -3.26 -7.08
CA GLY A 43 -2.44 -3.38 -8.37
C GLY A 43 -2.08 -4.83 -8.71
N GLY A 44 -1.61 -5.60 -7.72
CA GLY A 44 -1.34 -7.03 -7.85
C GLY A 44 -2.59 -7.85 -8.17
N ILE A 45 -3.70 -7.60 -7.46
CA ILE A 45 -4.99 -8.25 -7.75
C ILE A 45 -5.46 -7.93 -9.17
N ARG A 46 -5.40 -6.66 -9.59
CA ARG A 46 -5.74 -6.26 -10.96
C ARG A 46 -4.87 -7.00 -11.99
N SER A 47 -3.55 -7.00 -11.79
CA SER A 47 -2.60 -7.67 -12.68
C SER A 47 -2.82 -9.18 -12.77
N ALA A 48 -3.24 -9.81 -11.68
CA ALA A 48 -3.62 -11.23 -11.66
C ALA A 48 -4.92 -11.51 -12.43
N GLN A 49 -5.86 -10.57 -12.49
CA GLN A 49 -7.07 -10.70 -13.33
C GLN A 49 -6.79 -10.50 -14.83
N GLU A 50 -5.70 -9.81 -15.14
CA GLU A 50 -5.23 -9.52 -16.50
C GLU A 50 -4.17 -10.53 -16.99
N ASP A 51 -3.95 -11.64 -16.27
CA ASP A 51 -2.94 -12.67 -16.56
C ASP A 51 -1.49 -12.16 -16.72
N HIS A 52 -1.19 -10.99 -16.16
CA HIS A 52 0.11 -10.32 -16.23
C HIS A 52 0.84 -10.26 -14.88
N PHE A 53 0.43 -11.06 -13.90
CA PHE A 53 0.98 -10.99 -12.55
C PHE A 53 2.42 -11.52 -12.49
N ASP A 54 3.34 -10.65 -12.09
CA ASP A 54 4.72 -10.99 -11.79
C ASP A 54 4.99 -10.76 -10.29
N SER A 55 5.44 -11.81 -9.60
CA SER A 55 5.68 -11.77 -8.15
C SER A 55 6.87 -10.88 -7.77
N ALA A 56 7.90 -10.78 -8.60
CA ALA A 56 9.04 -9.92 -8.36
C ALA A 56 8.65 -8.45 -8.53
N VAL A 57 7.87 -8.11 -9.57
CA VAL A 57 7.35 -6.76 -9.76
C VAL A 57 6.41 -6.35 -8.62
N PHE A 58 5.52 -7.26 -8.20
CA PHE A 58 4.66 -7.01 -7.04
C PHE A 58 5.45 -6.77 -5.75
N LEU A 59 6.40 -7.67 -5.43
CA LEU A 59 7.16 -7.60 -4.17
C LEU A 59 8.06 -6.36 -4.13
N THR A 60 8.76 -6.08 -5.23
CA THR A 60 9.59 -4.88 -5.34
C THR A 60 8.73 -3.62 -5.27
N GLY A 61 7.62 -3.56 -5.98
CA GLY A 61 6.66 -2.46 -5.94
C GLY A 61 6.09 -2.22 -4.54
N PHE A 62 5.68 -3.28 -3.84
CA PHE A 62 5.12 -3.21 -2.49
C PHE A 62 6.06 -2.51 -1.50
N PHE A 63 7.31 -2.99 -1.40
CA PHE A 63 8.28 -2.41 -0.46
C PHE A 63 8.84 -1.08 -0.94
N SER A 64 9.16 -0.93 -2.23
CA SER A 64 9.73 0.31 -2.76
C SER A 64 8.73 1.46 -2.69
N ASN A 65 7.46 1.25 -3.05
CA ASN A 65 6.43 2.29 -2.98
C ASN A 65 6.12 2.68 -1.53
N MET A 66 6.03 1.70 -0.62
CA MET A 66 5.83 1.96 0.80
C MET A 66 6.97 2.81 1.38
N LEU A 67 8.21 2.41 1.11
CA LEU A 67 9.39 3.15 1.58
C LEU A 67 9.47 4.54 0.95
N LEU A 68 9.24 4.64 -0.36
CA LEU A 68 9.24 5.90 -1.09
C LEU A 68 8.17 6.86 -0.56
N ALA A 69 6.96 6.37 -0.28
CA ALA A 69 5.88 7.17 0.28
C ALA A 69 6.25 7.77 1.65
N ALA A 70 6.78 6.93 2.54
CA ALA A 70 7.23 7.35 3.85
C ALA A 70 8.40 8.35 3.75
N LEU A 71 9.36 8.09 2.86
CA LEU A 71 10.53 8.94 2.63
C LEU A 71 10.12 10.30 2.04
N LEU A 72 9.19 10.32 1.08
CA LEU A 72 8.66 11.56 0.50
C LEU A 72 7.96 12.42 1.56
N ALA A 73 7.12 11.81 2.39
CA ALA A 73 6.47 12.51 3.50
C ALA A 73 7.50 13.05 4.52
N TYR A 74 8.51 12.26 4.86
CA TYR A 74 9.60 12.68 5.74
C TYR A 74 10.41 13.85 5.16
N VAL A 75 10.80 13.76 3.88
CA VAL A 75 11.51 14.85 3.20
C VAL A 75 10.66 16.11 3.18
N GLY A 76 9.36 15.99 2.90
CA GLY A 76 8.41 17.11 2.94
C GLY A 76 8.43 17.84 4.28
N ASP A 77 8.35 17.09 5.37
CA ASP A 77 8.38 17.65 6.72
C ASP A 77 9.74 18.33 7.02
N ARG A 78 10.85 17.86 6.46
CA ARG A 78 12.17 18.50 6.60
C ARG A 78 12.33 19.79 5.81
N ILE A 79 11.69 19.91 4.66
CA ILE A 79 11.79 21.11 3.80
C ILE A 79 10.62 22.09 4.00
N GLY A 80 9.67 21.77 4.89
CA GLY A 80 8.50 22.61 5.18
C GLY A 80 7.41 22.57 4.10
N VAL A 81 7.34 21.48 3.32
CA VAL A 81 6.34 21.28 2.24
C VAL A 81 5.48 20.06 2.55
N ASP A 82 4.17 20.15 2.37
CA ASP A 82 3.25 19.05 2.65
C ASP A 82 3.23 17.97 1.53
N LEU A 83 4.37 17.27 1.37
CA LEU A 83 4.50 16.16 0.43
C LEU A 83 3.70 14.92 0.86
N TYR A 84 3.29 14.84 2.13
CA TYR A 84 2.40 13.79 2.59
C TYR A 84 1.06 13.85 1.89
N LEU A 85 0.43 15.02 1.81
CA LEU A 85 -0.85 15.14 1.12
C LEU A 85 -0.71 14.80 -0.36
N ALA A 86 0.38 15.22 -1.01
CA ALA A 86 0.67 14.88 -2.40
C ALA A 86 0.77 13.36 -2.61
N ALA A 87 1.49 12.65 -1.73
CA ALA A 87 1.59 11.20 -1.75
C ALA A 87 0.21 10.56 -1.52
N VAL A 88 -0.53 10.97 -0.47
CA VAL A 88 -1.87 10.45 -0.16
C VAL A 88 -2.82 10.58 -1.35
N VAL A 89 -2.82 11.72 -2.02
CA VAL A 89 -3.66 11.94 -3.21
C VAL A 89 -3.21 11.04 -4.36
N ALA A 90 -1.90 10.98 -4.65
CA ALA A 90 -1.37 10.15 -5.73
C ALA A 90 -1.72 8.66 -5.54
N PHE A 91 -1.44 8.11 -4.35
CA PHE A 91 -1.80 6.73 -4.02
C PHE A 91 -3.32 6.52 -3.98
N GLY A 92 -4.08 7.48 -3.44
CA GLY A 92 -5.54 7.44 -3.40
C GLY A 92 -6.16 7.32 -4.79
N VAL A 93 -5.71 8.13 -5.75
CA VAL A 93 -6.17 8.06 -7.15
C VAL A 93 -5.86 6.68 -7.75
N ARG A 94 -4.65 6.15 -7.51
CA ARG A 94 -4.29 4.81 -8.02
C ARG A 94 -5.11 3.69 -7.40
N ILE A 95 -5.41 3.77 -6.11
CA ILE A 95 -6.33 2.85 -5.42
C ILE A 95 -7.71 2.85 -6.10
N PHE A 96 -8.30 4.04 -6.31
CA PHE A 96 -9.61 4.14 -6.97
C PHE A 96 -9.57 3.59 -8.41
N ASN A 97 -8.49 3.85 -9.15
CA ASN A 97 -8.31 3.31 -10.50
C ASN A 97 -8.18 1.78 -10.51
N ASN A 98 -7.40 1.21 -9.59
CA ASN A 98 -7.23 -0.22 -9.43
C ASN A 98 -8.56 -0.90 -9.07
N LEU A 99 -9.30 -0.35 -8.09
CA LEU A 99 -10.64 -0.81 -7.73
C LEU A 99 -11.62 -0.70 -8.91
N GLY A 100 -11.55 0.38 -9.68
CA GLY A 100 -12.37 0.58 -10.87
C GLY A 100 -12.12 -0.49 -11.94
N SER A 101 -10.86 -0.87 -12.17
CA SER A 101 -10.51 -1.95 -13.11
C SER A 101 -10.96 -3.32 -12.59
N ILE A 102 -10.69 -3.63 -11.32
CA ILE A 102 -11.11 -4.88 -10.68
C ILE A 102 -12.62 -5.05 -10.77
N ARG A 103 -13.38 -4.00 -10.39
CA ARG A 103 -14.85 -4.01 -10.49
C ARG A 103 -15.33 -4.25 -11.92
N ARG A 104 -14.70 -3.60 -12.92
CA ARG A 104 -15.09 -3.76 -14.33
C ARG A 104 -14.86 -5.19 -14.81
N HIS A 105 -13.74 -5.79 -14.45
CA HIS A 105 -13.44 -7.18 -14.77
C HIS A 105 -14.42 -8.15 -14.11
N LEU A 106 -14.84 -7.90 -12.86
CA LEU A 106 -15.81 -8.74 -12.17
C LEU A 106 -17.23 -8.66 -12.77
N ILE A 107 -17.64 -7.50 -13.29
CA ILE A 107 -19.00 -7.30 -13.83
C ILE A 107 -19.11 -7.69 -15.31
N LYS A 108 -18.07 -7.48 -16.12
CA LYS A 108 -18.08 -7.78 -17.56
C LYS A 108 -17.71 -9.23 -17.89
N LYS A 109 -17.53 -10.07 -16.89
CA LYS A 109 -17.25 -11.50 -17.04
C LYS A 109 -18.52 -12.31 -16.89
#